data_AF-A0A1G0CQ97-F1
#
_entry.id   AF-A0A1G0CQ97-F1
#
_cell.length_a   1.000
_cell.length_b   1.000
_cell.length_c   1.000
_cell.angle_alpha   90.00
_cell.angle_beta   90.00
_cell.angle_gamma   90.00
#
_symmetry.space_group_name_H-M   'P 1'
#
loop_
_entity.id
_entity.type
_entity.pdbx_description
1 polymer ?
#
loop_
_entity_poly.entity_id
_entity_poly.type
_entity_poly.pdbx_seq_one_letter_code
_entity_poly.pdbx_strand_id
1 'polypeptide(L)'
;MEAAIKSYTAGAEINPCRFVKAGSADLAVIQAVSGAAAILGVTEQVVGTGTSNVAAIGAMVDVVRIGQAYLELGDTVTRGQYLTADSVGRGVPATIAAGTAVYCGGIAEISGVVGDIIPVQLVQAVVATDTGIITANVTVSTAELLALNATPKLLVAAPGSGKALIVEDVQMMLDYNSTAYDGIAAGEDLEIRYTDGSGQLVATIETTGFLDATADAYRHVRPATAAAITPVANAALVLDLASGEIATGNSPLKVRVRYREITLAL
;
A
#
# COMPACT_ATOMS: atom_id res chain seq x y z
N MET A 1 17.38 13.33 -21.30
CA MET A 1 18.19 13.90 -20.21
C MET A 1 19.39 12.98 -20.06
N GLU A 2 20.61 13.51 -20.15
CA GLU A 2 21.84 12.73 -20.09
C GLU A 2 22.10 12.21 -18.67
N ALA A 3 22.79 11.07 -18.54
CA ALA A 3 23.09 10.48 -17.24
C ALA A 3 24.06 11.37 -16.44
N ALA A 4 23.77 11.58 -15.16
CA ALA A 4 24.62 12.36 -14.26
C ALA A 4 25.59 11.43 -13.52
N ILE A 5 26.87 11.45 -13.90
CA ILE A 5 27.94 10.64 -13.29
C ILE A 5 28.74 11.50 -12.32
N LYS A 6 29.03 10.97 -11.13
CA LYS A 6 29.88 11.63 -10.14
C LYS A 6 30.82 10.64 -9.48
N SER A 7 32.09 11.05 -9.34
CA SER A 7 33.12 10.28 -8.65
C SER A 7 33.02 10.43 -7.13
N TYR A 8 33.25 9.32 -6.42
CA TYR A 8 33.25 9.20 -4.96
C TYR A 8 34.45 8.40 -4.47
N THR A 9 34.79 8.53 -3.19
CA THR A 9 35.78 7.64 -2.55
C THR A 9 35.13 6.31 -2.17
N ALA A 10 35.74 5.18 -2.51
CA ALA A 10 35.28 3.87 -2.07
C ALA A 10 35.57 3.69 -0.56
N GLY A 11 34.53 3.59 0.26
CA GLY A 11 34.65 3.35 1.71
C GLY A 11 34.87 1.88 2.09
N ALA A 12 34.73 0.98 1.12
CA ALA A 12 34.96 -0.46 1.19
C ALA A 12 35.28 -0.97 -0.22
N GLU A 13 35.55 -2.26 -0.39
CA GLU A 13 35.60 -2.85 -1.72
C GLU A 13 34.23 -2.75 -2.41
N ILE A 14 34.22 -2.32 -3.68
CA ILE A 14 33.00 -2.12 -4.45
C ILE A 14 33.10 -2.82 -5.80
N ASN A 15 32.20 -3.77 -6.03
CA ASN A 15 32.05 -4.45 -7.31
C ASN A 15 31.39 -3.54 -8.37
N PRO A 16 31.65 -3.77 -9.68
CA PRO A 16 31.04 -3.02 -10.76
C PRO A 16 29.55 -3.38 -10.91
N CYS A 17 28.75 -2.49 -11.49
CA CYS A 17 27.31 -2.70 -11.73
C CYS A 17 26.55 -3.03 -10.44
N ARG A 18 26.80 -2.26 -9.38
CA ARG A 18 26.19 -2.46 -8.05
C ARG A 18 25.50 -1.21 -7.57
N PHE A 19 24.39 -1.40 -6.86
CA PHE A 19 23.82 -0.34 -6.04
C PHE A 19 24.79 0.06 -4.93
N VAL A 20 24.93 1.37 -4.76
CA VAL A 20 25.74 1.98 -3.70
C VAL A 20 24.91 2.90 -2.82
N LYS A 21 25.37 3.04 -1.58
CA LYS A 21 24.83 3.96 -0.58
C LYS A 21 25.95 4.82 -0.01
N ALA A 22 25.59 5.82 0.80
CA ALA A 22 26.58 6.63 1.51
C ALA A 22 27.44 5.75 2.44
N GLY A 23 28.75 5.99 2.40
CA GLY A 23 29.71 5.49 3.38
C GLY A 23 29.68 6.32 4.66
N SER A 24 30.62 6.06 5.57
CA SER A 24 30.74 6.77 6.84
C SER A 24 31.43 8.14 6.74
N ALA A 25 32.11 8.42 5.63
CA ALA A 25 32.79 9.68 5.37
C ALA A 25 32.07 10.48 4.27
N ASP A 26 32.22 11.80 4.30
CA ASP A 26 31.67 12.68 3.26
C ASP A 26 32.24 12.33 1.89
N LEU A 27 31.36 12.29 0.90
CA LEU A 27 31.68 11.90 -0.48
C LEU A 27 32.32 10.50 -0.59
N ALA A 28 32.14 9.64 0.41
CA ALA A 28 32.43 8.22 0.32
C ALA A 28 31.17 7.39 0.06
N VAL A 29 31.32 6.31 -0.69
CA VAL A 29 30.25 5.35 -0.98
C VAL A 29 30.68 3.94 -0.62
N ILE A 30 29.71 3.08 -0.31
CA ILE A 30 29.89 1.64 -0.11
C ILE A 30 28.77 0.89 -0.83
N GLN A 31 28.98 -0.40 -1.12
CA GLN A 31 27.89 -1.23 -1.67
C GLN A 31 26.67 -1.21 -0.75
N ALA A 32 25.48 -1.09 -1.35
CA ALA A 32 24.25 -1.32 -0.62
C ALA A 32 24.14 -2.81 -0.27
N VAL A 33 23.75 -3.12 0.97
CA VAL A 33 23.65 -4.51 1.47
C VAL A 33 22.20 -4.91 1.77
N SER A 34 21.26 -4.02 1.47
CA SER A 34 19.81 -4.21 1.54
C SER A 34 19.11 -2.94 1.04
N GLY A 35 17.79 -3.01 0.91
CA GLY A 35 16.92 -1.86 0.73
C GLY A 35 16.65 -1.01 1.99
N ALA A 36 17.40 -1.19 3.08
CA ALA A 36 17.16 -0.48 4.35
C ALA A 36 17.74 0.95 4.39
N ALA A 37 18.54 1.34 3.39
CA ALA A 37 19.14 2.66 3.29
C ALA A 37 18.98 3.24 1.88
N ALA A 38 18.98 4.57 1.78
CA ALA A 38 18.85 5.27 0.51
C ALA A 38 19.94 4.83 -0.49
N ILE A 39 19.49 4.34 -1.65
CA ILE A 39 20.37 3.98 -2.76
C ILE A 39 20.74 5.28 -3.50
N LEU A 40 22.04 5.56 -3.58
CA LEU A 40 22.55 6.78 -4.19
C LEU A 40 22.67 6.66 -5.71
N GLY A 41 22.92 5.47 -6.22
CA GLY A 41 23.16 5.23 -7.63
C GLY A 41 23.74 3.85 -7.88
N VAL A 42 24.25 3.65 -9.08
CA VAL A 42 24.89 2.41 -9.51
C VAL A 42 26.33 2.70 -9.92
N THR A 43 27.26 1.84 -9.48
CA THR A 43 28.64 1.91 -9.99
C THR A 43 28.67 1.54 -11.46
N GLU A 44 29.38 2.36 -12.23
CA GLU A 44 29.68 1.98 -13.60
C GLU A 44 30.64 0.79 -13.64
N GLN A 45 30.71 0.16 -14.81
CA GLN A 45 31.72 -0.85 -15.07
C GLN A 45 33.09 -0.16 -15.05
N VAL A 46 33.89 -0.40 -14.01
CA VAL A 46 35.31 -0.05 -14.03
C VAL A 46 35.94 -0.84 -15.18
N VAL A 47 36.37 -0.14 -16.24
CA VAL A 47 37.15 -0.72 -17.34
C VAL A 47 38.56 -1.01 -16.83
N GLY A 48 38.69 -2.05 -16.03
CA GLY A 48 39.94 -2.74 -15.78
C GLY A 48 40.00 -3.98 -16.67
N THR A 49 41.09 -4.15 -17.40
CA THR A 49 41.37 -5.39 -18.15
C THR A 49 41.95 -6.42 -17.17
N GLY A 50 41.09 -7.05 -16.37
CA GLY A 50 41.50 -8.10 -15.43
C GLY A 50 40.34 -8.67 -14.60
N THR A 51 40.52 -9.88 -14.09
CA THR A 51 39.51 -10.69 -13.36
C THR A 51 39.15 -10.17 -11.96
N SER A 52 39.47 -8.91 -11.63
CA SER A 52 39.07 -8.25 -10.37
C SER A 52 38.84 -6.76 -10.61
N ASN A 53 37.74 -6.43 -11.29
CA ASN A 53 37.28 -5.06 -11.52
C ASN A 53 36.62 -4.44 -10.28
N VAL A 54 37.19 -4.72 -9.11
CA VAL A 54 36.71 -4.26 -7.80
C VAL A 54 37.42 -2.96 -7.47
N ALA A 55 36.67 -1.90 -7.19
CA ALA A 55 37.24 -0.68 -6.65
C ALA A 55 37.71 -0.95 -5.22
N ALA A 56 39.02 -0.87 -4.98
CA ALA A 56 39.61 -1.04 -3.66
C ALA A 56 39.21 0.10 -2.72
N ILE A 57 39.26 -0.14 -1.41
CA ILE A 57 39.04 0.91 -0.40
C ILE A 57 39.99 2.11 -0.63
N GLY A 58 39.44 3.32 -0.55
CA GLY A 58 40.14 4.58 -0.81
C GLY A 58 40.29 4.94 -2.29
N ALA A 59 39.98 4.03 -3.23
CA ALA A 59 40.01 4.34 -4.65
C ALA A 59 38.87 5.28 -5.05
N MET A 60 39.02 5.96 -6.19
CA MET A 60 37.91 6.69 -6.81
C MET A 60 37.00 5.72 -7.54
N VAL A 61 35.69 5.88 -7.37
CA VAL A 61 34.66 5.11 -8.07
C VAL A 61 33.62 6.06 -8.65
N ASP A 62 33.28 5.83 -9.92
CA ASP A 62 32.26 6.59 -10.62
C ASP A 62 30.87 5.98 -10.41
N VAL A 63 29.92 6.84 -10.05
CA VAL A 63 28.56 6.45 -9.71
C VAL A 63 27.60 7.23 -10.61
N VAL A 64 26.78 6.49 -11.34
CA VAL A 64 25.64 7.05 -12.07
C VAL A 64 24.56 7.38 -11.04
N ARG A 65 24.21 8.66 -10.93
CA ARG A 65 23.25 9.17 -9.92
C ARG A 65 21.83 9.30 -10.46
N ILE A 66 21.70 9.64 -11.74
CA ILE A 66 20.43 9.87 -12.44
C ILE A 66 20.61 9.43 -13.89
N GLY A 67 19.57 8.89 -14.51
CA GLY A 67 19.59 8.42 -15.90
C GLY A 67 19.62 6.89 -15.97
N GLN A 68 20.11 6.36 -17.09
CA GLN A 68 20.22 4.92 -17.32
C GLN A 68 21.56 4.40 -16.80
N ALA A 69 21.55 3.24 -16.15
CA ALA A 69 22.75 2.54 -15.67
C ALA A 69 22.65 1.03 -15.95
N TYR A 70 23.76 0.32 -15.86
CA TYR A 70 23.81 -1.13 -15.97
C TYR A 70 23.98 -1.77 -14.59
N LEU A 71 23.07 -2.67 -14.23
CA LEU A 71 23.00 -3.28 -12.91
C LEU A 71 22.99 -4.81 -13.04
N GLU A 72 23.81 -5.48 -12.23
CA GLU A 72 23.76 -6.95 -12.11
C GLU A 72 22.59 -7.38 -11.23
N LEU A 73 21.86 -8.41 -11.64
CA LEU A 73 20.70 -8.95 -10.92
C LEU A 73 21.09 -9.99 -9.86
N GLY A 74 20.44 -9.91 -8.71
CA GLY A 74 20.56 -10.85 -7.59
C GLY A 74 19.39 -11.82 -7.48
N ASP A 75 18.35 -11.66 -8.31
CA ASP A 75 17.16 -12.52 -8.39
C ASP A 75 16.51 -12.39 -9.80
N THR A 76 15.45 -13.16 -10.06
CA THR A 76 14.60 -13.02 -11.25
C THR A 76 13.84 -11.70 -11.20
N VAL A 77 14.00 -10.90 -12.25
CA VAL A 77 13.40 -9.58 -12.40
C VAL A 77 12.62 -9.50 -13.70
N THR A 78 11.44 -8.90 -13.64
CA THR A 78 10.62 -8.58 -14.82
C THR A 78 10.73 -7.10 -15.15
N ARG A 79 10.72 -6.77 -16.46
CA ARG A 79 10.65 -5.39 -16.94
C ARG A 79 9.56 -4.58 -16.22
N GLY A 80 9.90 -3.36 -15.83
CA GLY A 80 9.02 -2.41 -15.15
C GLY A 80 8.97 -2.57 -13.63
N GLN A 81 9.63 -3.59 -13.05
CA GLN A 81 9.72 -3.73 -11.60
C GLN A 81 10.68 -2.71 -11.00
N TYR A 82 10.31 -2.17 -9.84
CA TYR A 82 11.23 -1.44 -8.97
C TYR A 82 12.23 -2.40 -8.37
N LEU A 83 13.50 -1.98 -8.33
CA LEU A 83 14.61 -2.77 -7.83
C LEU A 83 15.21 -2.15 -6.57
N THR A 84 15.56 -3.01 -5.64
CA THR A 84 16.35 -2.70 -4.45
C THR A 84 17.63 -3.54 -4.42
N ALA A 85 18.50 -3.29 -3.44
CA ALA A 85 19.77 -4.00 -3.29
C ALA A 85 19.60 -5.30 -2.48
N ASP A 86 20.26 -6.37 -2.93
CA ASP A 86 20.53 -7.56 -2.12
C ASP A 86 21.72 -7.35 -1.16
N SER A 87 22.12 -8.41 -0.47
CA SER A 87 23.27 -8.41 0.48
C SER A 87 24.61 -8.03 -0.14
N VAL A 88 24.74 -8.02 -1.47
CA VAL A 88 25.97 -7.74 -2.22
C VAL A 88 25.76 -6.59 -3.20
N GLY A 89 24.68 -5.83 -3.09
CA GLY A 89 24.39 -4.66 -3.94
C GLY A 89 23.90 -4.99 -5.34
N ARG A 90 23.48 -6.21 -5.62
CA ARG A 90 22.82 -6.58 -6.90
C ARG A 90 21.33 -6.20 -6.86
N GLY A 91 20.75 -6.02 -8.02
CA GLY A 91 19.33 -5.69 -8.18
C GLY A 91 18.42 -6.88 -7.90
N VAL A 92 17.51 -6.73 -6.95
CA VAL A 92 16.42 -7.68 -6.69
C VAL A 92 15.08 -6.94 -6.71
N PRO A 93 13.96 -7.62 -6.99
CA PRO A 93 12.64 -7.00 -6.91
C PRO A 93 12.44 -6.33 -5.55
N ALA A 94 12.04 -5.05 -5.57
CA ALA A 94 11.68 -4.33 -4.37
C ALA A 94 10.37 -4.92 -3.81
N THR A 95 10.50 -5.86 -2.89
CA THR A 95 9.38 -6.43 -2.14
C THR A 95 9.24 -5.68 -0.82
N ILE A 96 8.02 -5.29 -0.49
CA ILE A 96 7.75 -4.54 0.73
C ILE A 96 7.30 -5.54 1.80
N ALA A 97 7.99 -5.58 2.92
CA ALA A 97 7.49 -6.22 4.12
C ALA A 97 6.57 -5.25 4.88
N ALA A 98 5.48 -5.76 5.46
CA ALA A 98 4.55 -4.94 6.24
C ALA A 98 5.31 -4.12 7.31
N GLY A 99 4.94 -2.84 7.45
CA GLY A 99 5.56 -1.93 8.41
C GLY A 99 6.99 -1.47 8.09
N THR A 100 7.54 -1.82 6.91
CA THR A 100 8.90 -1.44 6.51
C THR A 100 8.90 -0.53 5.27
N ALA A 101 9.84 0.40 5.21
CA ALA A 101 10.15 1.18 4.03
C ALA A 101 11.35 0.56 3.29
N VAL A 102 11.22 0.33 1.99
CA VAL A 102 12.28 -0.20 1.13
C VAL A 102 12.72 0.90 0.17
N TYR A 103 14.00 1.26 0.24
CA TYR A 103 14.60 2.19 -0.70
C TYR A 103 14.88 1.47 -2.03
N CYS A 104 14.39 2.07 -3.11
CA CYS A 104 14.57 1.58 -4.47
C CYS A 104 15.62 2.43 -5.19
N GLY A 105 16.39 1.78 -6.05
CA GLY A 105 17.48 2.41 -6.81
C GLY A 105 17.20 2.56 -8.30
N GLY A 106 16.22 1.83 -8.84
CA GLY A 106 15.86 1.92 -10.25
C GLY A 106 14.67 1.06 -10.65
N ILE A 107 14.32 1.16 -11.93
CA ILE A 107 13.28 0.36 -12.61
C ILE A 107 13.96 -0.47 -13.70
N ALA A 108 13.63 -1.75 -13.78
CA ALA A 108 14.16 -2.66 -14.81
C ALA A 108 13.63 -2.30 -16.21
N GLU A 109 14.50 -2.05 -17.19
CA GLU A 109 14.08 -1.81 -18.58
C GLU A 109 13.88 -3.10 -19.37
N ILE A 110 14.50 -4.20 -18.92
CA ILE A 110 14.34 -5.54 -19.47
C ILE A 110 14.21 -6.57 -18.34
N SER A 111 13.63 -7.72 -18.66
CA SER A 111 13.60 -8.87 -17.73
C SER A 111 14.93 -9.62 -17.76
N GLY A 112 15.30 -10.27 -16.66
CA GLY A 112 16.52 -11.06 -16.52
C GLY A 112 16.47 -11.96 -15.29
N VAL A 113 17.52 -12.77 -15.12
CA VAL A 113 17.73 -13.66 -13.97
C VAL A 113 19.02 -13.32 -13.24
N VAL A 114 19.31 -14.03 -12.14
CA VAL A 114 20.54 -13.86 -11.35
C VAL A 114 21.78 -13.83 -12.23
N GLY A 115 22.63 -12.81 -12.02
CA GLY A 115 23.89 -12.62 -12.72
C GLY A 115 23.78 -11.87 -14.04
N ASP A 116 22.57 -11.68 -14.59
CA ASP A 116 22.39 -10.85 -15.78
C ASP A 116 22.68 -9.38 -15.45
N ILE A 117 23.38 -8.70 -16.35
CA ILE A 117 23.57 -7.24 -16.28
C ILE A 117 22.55 -6.59 -17.21
N ILE A 118 21.61 -5.84 -16.64
CA ILE A 118 20.51 -5.23 -17.37
C ILE A 118 20.56 -3.70 -17.31
N PRO A 119 20.08 -3.00 -18.36
CA PRO A 119 19.78 -1.58 -18.25
C PRO A 119 18.66 -1.33 -17.24
N VAL A 120 18.89 -0.36 -16.36
CA VAL A 120 17.92 0.14 -15.39
C VAL A 120 17.82 1.66 -15.49
N GLN A 121 16.61 2.17 -15.41
CA GLN A 121 16.38 3.60 -15.23
C GLN A 121 16.53 3.91 -13.74
N LEU A 122 17.50 4.73 -13.36
CA LEU A 122 17.72 5.10 -11.97
C LEU A 122 16.57 5.95 -11.44
N VAL A 123 16.05 5.53 -10.29
CA VAL A 123 14.99 6.19 -9.56
C VAL A 123 15.35 6.11 -8.09
N GLN A 124 15.54 7.27 -7.47
CA GLN A 124 15.68 7.36 -6.02
C GLN A 124 14.29 7.48 -5.42
N ALA A 125 13.73 6.35 -4.99
CA ALA A 125 12.42 6.30 -4.38
C ALA A 125 12.49 5.52 -3.06
N VAL A 126 11.53 5.79 -2.19
CA VAL A 126 11.21 4.92 -1.07
C VAL A 126 9.83 4.36 -1.33
N VAL A 127 9.72 3.04 -1.25
CA VAL A 127 8.44 2.35 -1.29
C VAL A 127 8.18 1.87 0.11
N ALA A 128 7.24 2.51 0.80
CA ALA A 128 6.82 2.11 2.12
C ALA A 128 5.38 1.61 2.05
N THR A 129 5.12 0.46 2.67
CA THR A 129 3.80 0.19 3.21
C THR A 129 3.78 0.80 4.61
N ASP A 130 3.81 2.14 4.68
CA ASP A 130 3.09 2.71 5.81
C ASP A 130 1.65 2.26 5.65
N THR A 131 1.02 1.86 6.73
CA THR A 131 -0.35 1.35 6.76
C THR A 131 -1.28 2.54 6.53
N GLY A 132 -1.21 3.12 5.33
CA GLY A 132 -1.94 4.31 4.94
C GLY A 132 -3.41 4.06 5.14
N ILE A 133 -4.15 5.14 5.39
CA ILE A 133 -5.60 5.06 5.41
C ILE A 133 -6.04 4.67 3.99
N ILE A 134 -6.49 3.42 3.83
CA ILE A 134 -7.07 2.88 2.61
C ILE A 134 -8.51 3.38 2.54
N THR A 135 -8.97 3.74 1.34
CA THR A 135 -10.35 4.17 1.10
C THR A 135 -11.07 3.16 0.22
N ALA A 136 -12.18 2.60 0.71
CA ALA A 136 -13.13 1.84 -0.09
C ALA A 136 -14.38 2.70 -0.33
N ASN A 137 -14.76 2.89 -1.60
CA ASN A 137 -16.02 3.52 -1.97
C ASN A 137 -16.96 2.45 -2.54
N VAL A 138 -18.12 2.29 -1.94
CA VAL A 138 -19.13 1.30 -2.33
C VAL A 138 -20.43 2.02 -2.60
N THR A 139 -21.08 1.68 -3.72
CA THR A 139 -22.49 2.04 -3.93
C THR A 139 -23.34 0.86 -3.51
N VAL A 140 -24.27 1.12 -2.59
CA VAL A 140 -25.38 0.22 -2.27
C VAL A 140 -26.53 0.63 -3.18
N SER A 141 -26.90 -0.26 -4.09
CA SER A 141 -28.06 -0.03 -4.95
C SER A 141 -29.35 -0.03 -4.12
N THR A 142 -30.43 0.52 -4.68
CA THR A 142 -31.75 0.48 -4.03
C THR A 142 -32.18 -0.94 -3.67
N ALA A 143 -32.00 -1.91 -4.59
CA ALA A 143 -32.39 -3.29 -4.33
C ALA A 143 -31.58 -3.92 -3.19
N GLU A 144 -30.29 -3.60 -3.09
CA GLU A 144 -29.45 -4.04 -1.97
C GLU A 144 -29.82 -3.36 -0.67
N LEU A 145 -30.22 -2.08 -0.71
CA LEU A 145 -30.60 -1.34 0.49
C LEU A 145 -31.97 -1.80 1.05
N LEU A 146 -32.90 -2.19 0.17
CA LEU A 146 -34.19 -2.80 0.55
C LEU A 146 -34.07 -4.24 1.07
N ALA A 147 -32.92 -4.89 0.89
CA ALA A 147 -32.66 -6.27 1.33
C ALA A 147 -31.47 -6.34 2.30
N LEU A 148 -31.12 -5.22 2.92
CA LEU A 148 -29.84 -5.04 3.61
C LEU A 148 -29.79 -5.83 4.92
N ASN A 149 -30.91 -5.97 5.62
CA ASN A 149 -30.98 -6.74 6.88
C ASN A 149 -30.80 -8.25 6.62
N ALA A 150 -31.42 -8.78 5.57
CA ALA A 150 -31.27 -10.19 5.20
C ALA A 150 -29.95 -10.46 4.46
N THR A 151 -29.46 -9.48 3.70
CA THR A 151 -28.27 -9.59 2.86
C THR A 151 -27.30 -8.43 3.11
N PRO A 152 -26.46 -8.52 4.16
CA PRO A 152 -25.46 -7.50 4.45
C PRO A 152 -24.55 -7.22 3.25
N LYS A 153 -24.28 -5.94 3.00
CA LYS A 153 -23.47 -5.50 1.88
C LYS A 153 -21.99 -5.51 2.24
N LEU A 154 -21.19 -6.29 1.51
CA LEU A 154 -19.74 -6.26 1.61
C LEU A 154 -19.18 -4.86 1.29
N LEU A 155 -18.43 -4.28 2.24
CA LEU A 155 -17.73 -3.01 2.08
C LEU A 155 -16.24 -3.21 1.79
N VAL A 156 -15.59 -4.09 2.56
CA VAL A 156 -14.15 -4.41 2.44
C VAL A 156 -13.97 -5.90 2.65
N ALA A 157 -13.26 -6.57 1.75
CA ALA A 157 -12.92 -7.98 1.90
C ALA A 157 -11.97 -8.22 3.10
N ALA A 158 -11.95 -9.45 3.62
CA ALA A 158 -11.04 -9.80 4.70
C ALA A 158 -9.55 -9.63 4.28
N PRO A 159 -8.67 -9.13 5.16
CA PRO A 159 -7.29 -8.77 4.81
C PRO A 159 -6.34 -9.97 4.64
N GLY A 160 -6.78 -11.18 5.00
CA GLY A 160 -5.96 -12.39 5.04
C GLY A 160 -5.48 -12.74 6.45
N SER A 161 -4.92 -13.95 6.56
CA SER A 161 -4.40 -14.48 7.84
C SER A 161 -3.32 -13.57 8.46
N GLY A 162 -3.33 -13.44 9.78
CA GLY A 162 -2.36 -12.64 10.53
C GLY A 162 -2.61 -11.12 10.49
N LYS A 163 -3.71 -10.68 9.89
CA LYS A 163 -4.09 -9.27 9.78
C LYS A 163 -5.48 -8.97 10.34
N ALA A 164 -5.74 -7.70 10.60
CA ALA A 164 -7.08 -7.18 10.94
C ALA A 164 -7.33 -5.82 10.27
N LEU A 165 -8.61 -5.48 10.09
CA LEU A 165 -9.04 -4.17 9.60
C LEU A 165 -9.34 -3.26 10.78
N ILE A 166 -8.74 -2.07 10.83
CA ILE A 166 -9.11 -0.99 11.76
C ILE A 166 -9.83 0.08 10.96
N VAL A 167 -11.09 0.34 11.30
CA VAL A 167 -11.87 1.42 10.69
C VAL A 167 -11.52 2.75 11.36
N GLU A 168 -11.11 3.73 10.56
CA GLU A 168 -10.84 5.10 11.02
C GLU A 168 -12.12 5.92 11.05
N ASP A 169 -12.89 5.84 9.96
CA ASP A 169 -14.22 6.42 9.86
C ASP A 169 -15.01 5.91 8.65
N VAL A 170 -16.31 6.12 8.70
CA VAL A 170 -17.23 5.90 7.60
C VAL A 170 -17.99 7.18 7.28
N GLN A 171 -18.14 7.47 5.99
CA GLN A 171 -18.97 8.55 5.47
C GLN A 171 -20.04 7.95 4.58
N MET A 172 -21.26 8.46 4.67
CA MET A 172 -22.38 8.01 3.86
C MET A 172 -23.08 9.20 3.22
N MET A 173 -23.52 9.02 1.98
CA MET A 173 -24.35 9.97 1.26
C MET A 173 -25.56 9.24 0.69
N LEU A 174 -26.75 9.65 1.11
CA LEU A 174 -27.97 9.32 0.40
C LEU A 174 -28.01 10.20 -0.84
N ASP A 175 -27.95 9.58 -2.02
CA ASP A 175 -28.06 10.23 -3.33
C ASP A 175 -29.55 10.20 -3.69
N TYR A 176 -30.29 11.22 -3.30
CA TYR A 176 -31.74 11.20 -3.34
C TYR A 176 -32.23 11.19 -4.79
N ASN A 177 -33.04 10.20 -5.12
CA ASN A 177 -33.64 10.11 -6.44
C ASN A 177 -35.00 10.80 -6.46
N SER A 178 -36.06 10.14 -5.96
CA SER A 178 -37.40 10.74 -5.96
C SER A 178 -38.38 10.20 -4.92
N THR A 179 -38.03 9.14 -4.18
CA THR A 179 -38.87 8.56 -3.12
C THR A 179 -37.98 8.24 -1.93
N ALA A 180 -38.28 8.90 -0.80
CA ALA A 180 -37.64 8.64 0.48
C ALA A 180 -37.87 7.17 0.90
N TYR A 181 -36.95 6.63 1.69
CA TYR A 181 -37.15 5.29 2.22
C TYR A 181 -38.24 5.28 3.31
N ASP A 182 -39.03 4.21 3.35
CA ASP A 182 -40.08 3.95 4.35
C ASP A 182 -39.87 2.57 5.00
N GLY A 183 -40.56 2.29 6.10
CA GLY A 183 -40.26 1.13 6.94
C GLY A 183 -38.95 1.33 7.70
N ILE A 184 -38.74 2.57 8.16
CA ILE A 184 -37.62 2.95 9.02
C ILE A 184 -38.21 3.34 10.37
N ALA A 185 -37.95 2.54 11.40
CA ALA A 185 -38.36 2.80 12.78
C ALA A 185 -37.16 3.19 13.65
N ALA A 186 -37.44 3.84 14.78
CA ALA A 186 -36.42 4.16 15.76
C ALA A 186 -35.71 2.87 16.25
N GLY A 187 -34.38 2.83 16.11
CA GLY A 187 -33.55 1.67 16.44
C GLY A 187 -33.28 0.73 15.26
N GLU A 188 -33.86 0.96 14.08
CA GLU A 188 -33.50 0.28 12.83
C GLU A 188 -32.33 1.01 12.17
N ASP A 189 -31.18 0.99 12.84
CA ASP A 189 -29.99 1.76 12.45
C ASP A 189 -29.14 1.01 11.41
N LEU A 190 -28.42 1.77 10.59
CA LEU A 190 -27.36 1.20 9.76
C LEU A 190 -26.18 0.82 10.64
N GLU A 191 -25.61 -0.34 10.40
CA GLU A 191 -24.52 -0.88 11.20
C GLU A 191 -23.34 -1.29 10.33
N ILE A 192 -22.15 -0.91 10.77
CA ILE A 192 -20.90 -1.43 10.23
C ILE A 192 -20.49 -2.60 11.12
N ARG A 193 -20.35 -3.78 10.53
CA ARG A 193 -20.04 -5.01 11.26
C ARG A 193 -18.84 -5.72 10.66
N TYR A 194 -18.12 -6.47 11.48
CA TYR A 194 -17.13 -7.44 11.02
C TYR A 194 -17.83 -8.72 10.56
N THR A 195 -17.30 -9.40 9.56
CA THR A 195 -17.74 -10.73 9.06
C THR A 195 -19.07 -10.70 8.29
N ASP A 196 -20.19 -10.41 8.95
CA ASP A 196 -21.56 -10.43 8.42
C ASP A 196 -22.51 -9.67 9.37
N GLY A 197 -23.83 -9.74 9.15
CA GLY A 197 -24.85 -9.05 9.96
C GLY A 197 -24.95 -9.55 11.40
N SER A 198 -24.46 -10.76 11.70
CA SER A 198 -24.37 -11.29 13.07
C SER A 198 -23.03 -11.03 13.73
N GLY A 199 -22.04 -10.53 12.99
CA GLY A 199 -20.70 -10.30 13.50
C GLY A 199 -20.59 -9.04 14.36
N GLN A 200 -19.38 -8.81 14.88
CA GLN A 200 -19.14 -7.78 15.90
C GLN A 200 -19.40 -6.38 15.35
N LEU A 201 -20.20 -5.60 16.08
CA LEU A 201 -20.58 -4.22 15.74
C LEU A 201 -19.38 -3.27 15.87
N VAL A 202 -19.10 -2.52 14.81
CA VAL A 202 -18.02 -1.53 14.70
C VAL A 202 -18.56 -0.12 14.90
N ALA A 203 -19.65 0.24 14.23
CA ALA A 203 -20.28 1.55 14.32
C ALA A 203 -21.76 1.48 13.97
N THR A 204 -22.54 2.41 14.52
CA THR A 204 -23.98 2.55 14.28
C THR A 204 -24.27 3.93 13.70
N ILE A 205 -25.18 4.03 12.75
CA ILE A 205 -25.62 5.26 12.11
C ILE A 205 -27.15 5.28 12.08
N GLU A 206 -27.73 6.25 12.79
CA GLU A 206 -29.18 6.48 12.82
C GLU A 206 -29.74 6.75 11.42
N THR A 207 -30.80 6.02 11.08
CA THR A 207 -31.49 6.06 9.79
C THR A 207 -32.59 7.12 9.76
N THR A 208 -33.21 7.43 10.89
CA THR A 208 -34.23 8.47 11.02
C THR A 208 -33.66 9.85 10.70
N GLY A 209 -34.36 10.62 9.87
CA GLY A 209 -33.88 11.91 9.35
C GLY A 209 -32.68 11.77 8.39
N PHE A 210 -32.33 10.55 7.97
CA PHE A 210 -31.28 10.28 6.99
C PHE A 210 -31.84 9.56 5.75
N LEU A 211 -32.29 8.32 5.88
CA LEU A 211 -32.77 7.51 4.76
C LEU A 211 -34.19 7.92 4.30
N ASP A 212 -34.98 8.50 5.21
CA ASP A 212 -36.29 9.11 4.97
C ASP A 212 -36.19 10.56 4.45
N ALA A 213 -34.97 11.06 4.18
CA ALA A 213 -34.78 12.39 3.63
C ALA A 213 -35.31 12.51 2.20
N THR A 214 -35.87 13.68 1.88
CA THR A 214 -36.42 14.02 0.55
C THR A 214 -35.44 14.83 -0.31
N ALA A 215 -34.16 14.80 0.05
CA ALA A 215 -33.04 15.44 -0.64
C ALA A 215 -31.74 14.72 -0.26
N ASP A 216 -30.65 15.04 -0.96
CA ASP A 216 -29.33 14.50 -0.62
C ASP A 216 -29.00 14.76 0.85
N ALA A 217 -28.58 13.70 1.53
CA ALA A 217 -28.25 13.75 2.94
C ALA A 217 -26.89 13.09 3.19
N TYR A 218 -26.23 13.50 4.27
CA TYR A 218 -24.89 13.05 4.62
C TYR A 218 -24.84 12.59 6.08
N ARG A 219 -24.04 11.55 6.33
CA ARG A 219 -23.70 11.07 7.67
C ARG A 219 -22.22 10.73 7.74
N HIS A 220 -21.67 10.82 8.94
CA HIS A 220 -20.30 10.44 9.25
C HIS A 220 -20.27 9.82 10.65
N VAL A 221 -19.48 8.76 10.79
CA VAL A 221 -19.25 8.10 12.08
C VAL A 221 -17.79 7.71 12.22
N ARG A 222 -17.28 7.86 13.45
CA ARG A 222 -16.05 7.19 13.89
C ARG A 222 -16.41 6.02 14.80
N PRO A 223 -15.84 4.83 14.59
CA PRO A 223 -16.07 3.69 15.47
C PRO A 223 -15.72 4.01 16.92
N ALA A 224 -16.61 3.65 17.85
CA ALA A 224 -16.43 3.85 19.30
C ALA A 224 -16.81 2.60 20.11
N THR A 225 -17.00 1.46 19.45
CA THR A 225 -17.44 0.19 20.04
C THR A 225 -16.27 -0.61 20.60
N ALA A 226 -16.57 -1.68 21.36
CA ALA A 226 -15.53 -2.62 21.81
C ALA A 226 -14.76 -3.25 20.63
N ALA A 227 -15.43 -3.52 19.51
CA ALA A 227 -14.79 -4.08 18.32
C ALA A 227 -13.86 -3.07 17.62
N ALA A 228 -14.05 -1.76 17.82
CA ALA A 228 -13.10 -0.74 17.37
C ALA A 228 -11.79 -0.76 18.18
N ILE A 229 -11.84 -1.21 19.43
CA ILE A 229 -10.67 -1.37 20.32
C ILE A 229 -9.99 -2.72 20.09
N THR A 230 -10.79 -3.76 19.83
CA THR A 230 -10.33 -5.14 19.59
C THR A 230 -10.86 -5.62 18.23
N PRO A 231 -10.17 -5.31 17.12
CA PRO A 231 -10.63 -5.67 15.78
C PRO A 231 -10.58 -7.19 15.57
N VAL A 232 -11.48 -7.72 14.74
CA VAL A 232 -11.56 -9.15 14.46
C VAL A 232 -10.51 -9.54 13.40
N ALA A 233 -9.70 -10.55 13.73
CA ALA A 233 -8.69 -11.08 12.82
C ALA A 233 -9.32 -11.65 11.54
N ASN A 234 -8.75 -11.32 10.38
CA ASN A 234 -9.19 -11.80 9.06
C ASN A 234 -10.71 -11.72 8.82
N ALA A 235 -11.36 -10.65 9.30
CA ALA A 235 -12.78 -10.41 9.06
C ALA A 235 -12.98 -9.36 7.96
N ALA A 236 -13.98 -9.60 7.12
CA ALA A 236 -14.49 -8.58 6.20
C ALA A 236 -15.22 -7.46 6.97
N LEU A 237 -15.42 -6.32 6.34
CA LEU A 237 -16.35 -5.29 6.82
C LEU A 237 -17.61 -5.30 5.95
N VAL A 238 -18.77 -5.30 6.60
CA VAL A 238 -20.08 -5.24 5.93
C VAL A 238 -20.89 -4.05 6.46
N LEU A 239 -21.80 -3.56 5.61
CA LEU A 239 -22.92 -2.73 6.01
C LEU A 239 -24.12 -3.65 6.23
N ASP A 240 -24.82 -3.45 7.33
CA ASP A 240 -26.03 -4.16 7.71
C ASP A 240 -27.09 -3.17 8.19
N LEU A 241 -28.33 -3.64 8.37
CA LEU A 241 -29.40 -2.90 9.02
C LEU A 241 -29.78 -3.66 10.30
N ALA A 242 -29.80 -2.99 11.45
CA ALA A 242 -29.89 -3.63 12.76
C ALA A 242 -31.11 -4.55 12.92
N SER A 243 -32.24 -4.16 12.34
CA SER A 243 -33.46 -4.96 12.31
C SER A 243 -34.42 -4.44 11.25
N GLY A 244 -35.32 -5.31 10.79
CA GLY A 244 -36.36 -4.96 9.83
C GLY A 244 -35.79 -4.77 8.43
N GLU A 245 -36.59 -5.04 7.40
CA GLU A 245 -36.22 -4.65 6.04
C GLU A 245 -36.87 -3.32 5.71
N ILE A 246 -36.15 -2.50 4.94
CA ILE A 246 -36.68 -1.24 4.42
C ILE A 246 -37.78 -1.58 3.40
N ALA A 247 -38.95 -0.97 3.54
CA ALA A 247 -40.13 -1.36 2.78
C ALA A 247 -40.14 -0.80 1.36
N THR A 248 -39.94 0.51 1.22
CA THR A 248 -39.97 1.22 -0.07
C THR A 248 -38.93 2.33 -0.12
N GLY A 249 -38.61 2.83 -1.31
CA GLY A 249 -37.66 3.91 -1.57
C GLY A 249 -36.80 3.62 -2.81
N ASN A 250 -36.11 4.62 -3.35
CA ASN A 250 -35.45 4.48 -4.67
C ASN A 250 -34.11 5.20 -4.83
N SER A 251 -33.40 5.46 -3.73
CA SER A 251 -32.19 6.29 -3.70
C SER A 251 -30.95 5.43 -3.41
N PRO A 252 -29.90 5.41 -4.25
CA PRO A 252 -28.69 4.68 -3.90
C PRO A 252 -27.97 5.30 -2.69
N LEU A 253 -27.29 4.47 -1.91
CA LEU A 253 -26.45 4.92 -0.79
C LEU A 253 -24.98 4.80 -1.19
N LYS A 254 -24.24 5.91 -1.11
CA LYS A 254 -22.79 5.93 -1.31
C LYS A 254 -22.11 5.79 0.04
N VAL A 255 -21.26 4.79 0.20
CA VAL A 255 -20.53 4.52 1.44
C VAL A 255 -19.04 4.64 1.15
N ARG A 256 -18.35 5.46 1.95
CA ARG A 256 -16.90 5.56 1.96
C ARG A 256 -16.37 5.08 3.29
N VAL A 257 -15.58 4.02 3.28
CA VAL A 257 -14.89 3.48 4.44
C VAL A 257 -13.42 3.86 4.35
N ARG A 258 -12.91 4.53 5.39
CA ARG A 258 -11.49 4.79 5.59
C ARG A 258 -10.97 3.84 6.66
N TYR A 259 -9.98 3.02 6.34
CA TYR A 259 -9.50 1.95 7.21
C TYR A 259 -8.00 1.68 7.04
N ARG A 260 -7.43 0.89 7.95
CA ARG A 260 -6.05 0.37 7.88
C ARG A 260 -6.05 -1.15 7.94
N GLU A 261 -5.10 -1.77 7.26
CA GLU A 261 -4.78 -3.20 7.40
C GLU A 261 -3.59 -3.40 8.34
N ILE A 262 -3.82 -3.80 9.58
CA ILE A 262 -2.73 -4.02 10.54
C ILE A 262 -2.26 -5.47 10.53
N THR A 263 -0.97 -5.68 10.78
CA THR A 263 -0.42 -7.01 11.13
C THR A 263 -0.60 -7.22 12.62
N LEU A 264 -1.08 -8.40 13.03
CA LEU A 264 -1.36 -8.72 14.43
C LEU A 264 -0.13 -9.19 15.21
N ALA A 265 0.90 -9.69 14.52
CA ALA A 265 2.19 -10.00 15.11
C ALA A 265 3.00 -8.71 15.26
N LEU A 266 3.55 -8.48 16.47
CA LEU A 266 4.45 -7.38 16.79
C LEU A 266 5.91 -7.84 16.74
#